data_AF-A0A165TGX0-F1
#
_entry.id   AF-A0A165TGX0-F1
#
_cell.length_a   1.000
_cell.length_b   1.000
_cell.length_c   1.000
_cell.angle_alpha   90.00
_cell.angle_beta   90.00
_cell.angle_gamma   90.00
#
_symmetry.space_group_name_H-M   'P 1'
#
loop_
_entity.id
_entity.type
_entity.pdbx_description
1 polymer ?
#
loop_
_entity_poly.entity_id
_entity_poly.type
_entity_poly.pdbx_seq_one_letter_code
_entity_poly.pdbx_strand_id
1 'polypeptide(L)'
;MSILSRQLEELNLLKHSLLPGEQLIPIPHTLERPDDWAALFGSYPESVDPSRLEEVAQTLSPAHLRVQMNGVDVWFDIRLDEGYEGGRPGPAGYTVSAKGETLARKDQGAWQAFVREKMEEVQDSEYPIFELVSAHLLPHLHAWYDSQAERRTTSSPSEDARPSARGHYHALFTSHHLVSPTKRRSLQQWSMSLSLTGFAKLGHPGVIYCEGKRAQVEEFVANVKAMQWLALRLRFVEPLLEEFKNARSAGGNEGARRQWVEVEKVGEVVEEMRRLGREKYVVEMGIGSARTNVGNTK
;
A
#
# COMPACT_ATOMS: atom_id res chain seq x y z
N MET A 1 25.92 2.00 8.49
CA MET A 1 24.97 1.60 7.44
C MET A 1 25.38 2.37 6.19
N SER A 2 25.66 1.70 5.07
CA SER A 2 26.08 2.39 3.84
C SER A 2 24.90 3.16 3.23
N ILE A 3 25.20 4.20 2.44
CA ILE A 3 24.19 4.98 1.70
C ILE A 3 23.29 4.03 0.89
N LEU A 4 23.90 3.10 0.15
CA LEU A 4 23.19 2.10 -0.65
C LEU A 4 22.26 1.20 0.20
N SER A 5 22.69 0.80 1.39
CA SER A 5 21.85 -0.02 2.28
C SER A 5 20.57 0.71 2.68
N ARG A 6 20.65 2.02 2.93
CA ARG A 6 19.49 2.85 3.32
C ARG A 6 18.57 3.13 2.13
N GLN A 7 19.15 3.35 0.95
CA GLN A 7 18.39 3.44 -0.30
C GLN A 7 17.63 2.15 -0.60
N LEU A 8 18.30 0.99 -0.50
CA LEU A 8 17.67 -0.31 -0.72
C LEU A 8 16.58 -0.60 0.30
N GLU A 9 16.79 -0.25 1.57
CA GLU A 9 15.76 -0.35 2.61
C GLU A 9 14.50 0.44 2.23
N GLU A 10 14.66 1.73 1.91
CA GLU A 10 13.55 2.60 1.53
C GLU A 10 12.80 2.12 0.28
N LEU A 11 13.54 1.73 -0.75
CA LEU A 11 12.97 1.25 -2.01
C LEU A 11 12.28 -0.11 -1.83
N ASN A 12 12.81 -0.94 -0.94
CA ASN A 12 12.18 -2.19 -0.56
C ASN A 12 10.87 -1.94 0.22
N LEU A 13 10.82 -0.93 1.09
CA LEU A 13 9.58 -0.51 1.75
C LEU A 13 8.53 -0.07 0.74
N LEU A 14 8.93 0.76 -0.24
CA LEU A 14 8.05 1.21 -1.32
C LEU A 14 7.52 0.03 -2.13
N LYS A 15 8.40 -0.86 -2.59
CA LYS A 15 8.03 -2.06 -3.36
C LYS A 15 6.98 -2.91 -2.65
N HIS A 16 7.11 -3.11 -1.34
CA HIS A 16 6.15 -3.91 -0.56
C HIS A 16 4.83 -3.19 -0.22
N SER A 17 4.74 -1.89 -0.51
CA SER A 17 3.54 -1.08 -0.26
C SER A 17 2.63 -0.91 -1.48
N LEU A 18 3.11 -1.31 -2.67
CA LEU A 18 2.39 -1.17 -3.93
C LEU A 18 1.16 -2.08 -3.99
N LEU A 19 0.08 -1.54 -4.53
CA LEU A 19 -1.14 -2.25 -4.90
C LEU A 19 -1.02 -2.82 -6.33
N PRO A 20 -1.83 -3.83 -6.68
CA PRO A 20 -2.06 -4.30 -8.03
C PRO A 20 -2.47 -3.18 -8.96
N GLY A 21 -1.89 -3.25 -10.15
CA GLY A 21 -1.91 -2.15 -11.08
C GLY A 21 -0.79 -1.14 -10.83
N GLU A 22 -0.34 -0.92 -9.60
CA GLU A 22 0.81 -0.07 -9.31
C GLU A 22 2.12 -0.81 -9.57
N GLN A 23 3.07 -0.14 -10.20
CA GLN A 23 4.37 -0.70 -10.55
C GLN A 23 5.48 0.27 -10.17
N LEU A 24 6.56 -0.26 -9.60
CA LEU A 24 7.85 0.40 -9.45
C LEU A 24 8.83 -0.25 -10.40
N ILE A 25 9.27 0.50 -11.42
CA ILE A 25 10.07 0.00 -12.52
C ILE A 25 11.43 0.72 -12.49
N PRO A 26 12.55 0.00 -12.27
CA PRO A 26 13.87 0.56 -12.50
C PRO A 26 14.05 0.94 -13.97
N ILE A 27 14.55 2.14 -14.23
CA ILE A 27 14.81 2.64 -15.57
C ILE A 27 16.33 2.62 -15.80
N PRO A 28 16.83 1.80 -16.73
CA PRO A 28 18.26 1.75 -17.02
C PRO A 28 18.78 3.09 -17.54
N HIS A 29 19.98 3.46 -17.13
CA HIS A 29 20.67 4.67 -17.62
C HIS A 29 21.27 4.49 -19.01
N THR A 30 21.67 3.27 -19.36
CA THR A 30 22.23 2.93 -20.67
C THR A 30 21.72 1.56 -21.10
N LEU A 31 21.50 1.35 -22.40
CA LEU A 31 21.07 0.06 -22.97
C LEU A 31 22.16 -1.03 -22.88
N GLU A 32 23.39 -0.66 -22.52
CA GLU A 32 24.57 -1.52 -22.56
C GLU A 32 24.95 -2.13 -21.20
N ARG A 33 24.37 -1.65 -20.09
CA ARG A 33 24.56 -2.24 -18.76
C ARG A 33 23.26 -2.89 -18.26
N PRO A 34 23.30 -4.16 -17.82
CA PRO A 34 22.14 -4.82 -17.24
C PRO A 34 21.63 -4.07 -16.00
N ASP A 35 20.33 -4.26 -15.71
CA ASP A 35 19.58 -3.57 -14.64
C ASP A 35 20.07 -3.93 -13.23
N ASP A 36 21.24 -3.41 -12.83
CA ASP A 36 21.86 -3.67 -11.53
C ASP A 36 20.90 -3.36 -10.37
N TRP A 37 20.07 -2.32 -10.50
CA TRP A 37 19.02 -1.98 -9.53
C TRP A 37 17.89 -3.02 -9.48
N ALA A 38 17.45 -3.57 -10.60
CA ALA A 38 16.41 -4.60 -10.61
C ALA A 38 16.90 -5.91 -10.00
N ALA A 39 18.16 -6.28 -10.26
CA ALA A 39 18.82 -7.42 -9.64
C ALA A 39 18.96 -7.23 -8.12
N LEU A 40 19.43 -6.04 -7.68
CA LEU A 40 19.56 -5.68 -6.27
C LEU A 40 18.21 -5.70 -5.53
N PHE A 41 17.14 -5.19 -6.15
CA PHE A 41 15.78 -5.28 -5.60
C PHE A 41 15.26 -6.70 -5.50
N GLY A 42 15.76 -7.61 -6.34
CA GLY A 42 15.38 -9.02 -6.31
C GLY A 42 16.05 -9.80 -5.19
N SER A 43 17.26 -9.42 -4.79
CA SER A 43 18.07 -10.16 -3.82
C SER A 43 18.07 -9.57 -2.39
N TYR A 44 17.57 -8.35 -2.20
CA TYR A 44 17.41 -7.75 -0.87
C TYR A 44 16.17 -8.29 -0.13
N PRO A 45 16.23 -8.67 1.17
CA PRO A 45 17.34 -8.51 2.12
C PRO A 45 18.29 -9.74 2.22
N GLU A 46 18.10 -10.77 1.40
CA GLU A 46 18.79 -12.06 1.53
C GLU A 46 20.31 -11.98 1.25
N SER A 47 20.77 -10.96 0.51
CA SER A 47 22.18 -10.79 0.10
C SER A 47 22.91 -9.60 0.76
N VAL A 48 22.55 -9.21 1.99
CA VAL A 48 23.17 -8.07 2.71
C VAL A 48 24.51 -8.47 3.32
N ASP A 49 25.53 -8.64 2.48
CA ASP A 49 26.92 -8.60 2.91
C ASP A 49 27.40 -7.13 2.78
N PRO A 50 27.72 -6.43 3.89
CA PRO A 50 28.17 -5.04 3.85
C PRO A 50 29.36 -4.79 2.93
N SER A 51 30.29 -5.75 2.82
CA SER A 51 31.47 -5.62 1.97
C SER A 51 31.11 -5.63 0.48
N ARG A 52 30.17 -6.49 0.08
CA ARG A 52 29.62 -6.52 -1.28
C ARG A 52 28.83 -5.26 -1.63
N LEU A 53 28.09 -4.70 -0.68
CA LEU A 53 27.32 -3.48 -0.92
C LEU A 53 28.22 -2.27 -1.19
N GLU A 54 29.40 -2.20 -0.55
CA GLU A 54 30.38 -1.14 -0.81
C GLU A 54 31.03 -1.27 -2.19
N GLU A 55 31.37 -2.49 -2.62
CA GLU A 55 31.90 -2.75 -3.98
C GLU A 55 30.86 -2.40 -5.06
N VAL A 56 29.60 -2.80 -4.86
CA VAL A 56 28.51 -2.48 -5.78
C VAL A 56 28.26 -0.98 -5.82
N ALA A 57 28.24 -0.30 -4.68
CA ALA A 57 28.00 1.15 -4.62
C ALA A 57 29.00 1.98 -5.44
N GLN A 58 30.24 1.50 -5.61
CA GLN A 58 31.27 2.20 -6.40
C GLN A 58 31.04 2.12 -7.92
N THR A 59 30.25 1.15 -8.38
CA THR A 59 30.02 0.88 -9.81
C THR A 59 28.59 1.17 -10.25
N LEU A 60 27.69 1.33 -9.27
CA LEU A 60 26.27 1.53 -9.47
C LEU A 60 25.96 3.00 -9.81
N SER A 61 25.27 3.21 -10.93
CA SER A 61 24.72 4.52 -11.28
C SER A 61 23.60 4.93 -10.32
N PRO A 62 23.35 6.24 -10.11
CA PRO A 62 22.28 6.72 -9.24
C PRO A 62 20.91 6.11 -9.61
N ALA A 63 20.03 5.82 -8.65
CA ALA A 63 18.79 5.11 -8.97
C ALA A 63 17.86 5.99 -9.84
N HIS A 64 17.32 5.41 -10.91
CA HIS A 64 16.25 6.02 -11.70
C HIS A 64 15.08 5.05 -11.75
N LEU A 65 13.94 5.49 -11.26
CA LEU A 65 12.79 4.64 -11.00
C LEU A 65 11.55 5.30 -11.58
N ARG A 66 10.62 4.49 -12.07
CA ARG A 66 9.30 4.93 -12.49
C ARG A 66 8.25 4.31 -11.59
N VAL A 67 7.35 5.14 -11.08
CA VAL A 67 6.13 4.71 -10.41
C VAL A 67 4.95 5.01 -11.32
N GLN A 68 4.16 3.98 -11.64
CA GLN A 68 3.00 4.11 -12.52
C GLN A 68 1.85 3.21 -12.07
N MET A 69 0.66 3.47 -12.60
CA MET A 69 -0.51 2.62 -12.43
C MET A 69 -1.05 2.14 -13.79
N ASN A 70 -1.39 0.85 -13.90
CA ASN A 70 -1.97 0.26 -15.10
C ASN A 70 -3.24 1.00 -15.51
N GLY A 71 -3.34 1.33 -16.80
CA GLY A 71 -4.51 2.03 -17.35
C GLY A 71 -4.55 3.54 -17.08
N VAL A 72 -3.50 4.10 -16.46
CA VAL A 72 -3.39 5.54 -16.19
C VAL A 72 -2.22 6.13 -16.97
N ASP A 73 -2.50 7.17 -17.75
CA ASP A 73 -1.52 7.91 -18.54
C ASP A 73 -0.78 9.00 -17.73
N VAL A 74 -0.52 8.71 -16.46
CA VAL A 74 0.28 9.56 -15.59
C VAL A 74 1.21 8.68 -14.78
N TRP A 75 2.49 9.01 -14.78
CA TRP A 75 3.53 8.32 -14.01
C TRP A 75 4.51 9.31 -13.40
N PHE A 76 5.29 8.85 -12.43
CA PHE A 76 6.31 9.62 -11.75
C PHE A 76 7.68 9.02 -12.02
N ASP A 77 8.59 9.81 -12.59
CA ASP A 77 10.00 9.45 -12.67
C ASP A 77 10.72 10.03 -11.43
N ILE A 78 11.35 9.15 -10.66
CA ILE A 78 12.10 9.42 -9.44
C ILE A 78 13.57 9.17 -9.73
N ARG A 79 14.43 10.13 -9.41
CA ARG A 79 15.89 9.98 -9.49
C ARG A 79 16.50 10.24 -8.13
N LEU A 80 17.36 9.34 -7.68
CA LEU A 80 18.14 9.50 -6.45
C LEU A 80 19.54 9.95 -6.85
N ASP A 81 20.08 10.94 -6.18
CA ASP A 81 21.46 11.41 -6.36
C ASP A 81 22.44 10.50 -5.58
N GLU A 82 23.73 10.54 -5.93
CA GLU A 82 24.77 9.71 -5.30
C GLU A 82 24.87 9.90 -3.77
N GLY A 83 24.47 11.09 -3.28
CA GLY A 83 24.45 11.44 -1.86
C GLY A 83 23.10 11.28 -1.16
N TYR A 84 22.12 10.61 -1.77
CA TYR A 84 20.81 10.44 -1.15
C TYR A 84 20.88 9.42 0.01
N GLU A 85 20.89 9.94 1.23
CA GLU A 85 20.99 9.11 2.43
C GLU A 85 19.64 8.88 3.13
N GLY A 86 18.52 9.37 2.61
CA GLY A 86 17.21 9.29 3.28
C GLY A 86 17.06 10.30 4.43
N GLY A 87 16.25 11.34 4.25
CA GLY A 87 15.77 12.18 5.36
C GLY A 87 16.79 13.06 6.08
N ARG A 88 17.95 13.37 5.48
CA ARG A 88 18.86 14.37 6.07
C ARG A 88 18.47 15.78 5.59
N PRO A 89 18.44 16.78 6.48
CA PRO A 89 18.20 18.17 6.07
C PRO A 89 19.33 18.66 5.16
N GLY A 90 18.99 19.03 3.92
CA GLY A 90 19.89 19.44 2.85
C GLY A 90 19.14 19.55 1.51
N PRO A 91 19.76 20.04 0.42
CA PRO A 91 19.11 20.00 -0.90
C PRO A 91 18.68 18.56 -1.19
N ALA A 92 17.42 18.38 -1.60
CA ALA A 92 16.83 17.07 -1.81
C ALA A 92 17.75 16.27 -2.72
N GLY A 93 18.42 15.24 -2.18
CA GLY A 93 19.25 14.33 -2.95
C GLY A 93 18.42 13.46 -3.89
N TYR A 94 17.23 13.89 -4.26
CA TYR A 94 16.33 13.19 -5.15
C TYR A 94 15.46 14.19 -5.90
N THR A 95 15.05 13.80 -7.10
CA THR A 95 14.11 14.56 -7.91
C THR A 95 12.94 13.68 -8.29
N VAL A 96 11.72 14.25 -8.27
CA VAL A 96 10.52 13.56 -8.72
C VAL A 96 9.83 14.42 -9.77
N SER A 97 9.44 13.80 -10.88
CA SER A 97 8.77 14.48 -11.99
C SER A 97 7.54 13.72 -12.44
N ALA A 98 6.40 14.40 -12.49
CA ALA A 98 5.18 13.86 -13.07
C ALA A 98 5.16 13.99 -14.59
N LYS A 99 4.84 12.89 -15.28
CA LYS A 99 4.81 12.78 -16.75
C LYS A 99 3.54 12.05 -17.19
N GLY A 100 3.15 12.28 -18.44
CA GLY A 100 2.03 11.61 -19.10
C GLY A 100 2.16 11.81 -20.61
N GLU A 101 1.76 10.82 -21.41
CA GLU A 101 1.92 10.86 -22.88
C GLU A 101 0.90 11.80 -23.53
N THR A 102 -0.32 11.81 -22.99
CA THR A 102 -1.46 12.63 -23.45
C THR A 102 -1.89 13.68 -22.43
N LEU A 103 -1.09 13.88 -21.37
CA LEU A 103 -1.38 14.83 -20.30
C LEU A 103 -1.35 16.27 -20.82
N ALA A 104 -2.46 16.99 -20.66
CA ALA A 104 -2.54 18.40 -21.04
C ALA A 104 -1.52 19.23 -20.25
N ARG A 105 -0.91 20.25 -20.89
CA ARG A 105 0.12 21.10 -20.25
C ARG A 105 -0.32 21.70 -18.91
N LYS A 106 -1.60 22.07 -18.79
CA LYS A 106 -2.18 22.61 -17.55
C LYS A 106 -2.19 21.55 -16.44
N ASP A 107 -2.60 20.34 -16.76
CA ASP A 107 -2.64 19.22 -15.80
C ASP A 107 -1.22 18.79 -15.42
N GLN A 108 -0.29 18.75 -16.37
CA GLN A 108 1.13 18.52 -16.09
C GLN A 108 1.69 19.57 -15.12
N GLY A 109 1.36 20.86 -15.31
CA GLY A 109 1.75 21.92 -14.38
C GLY A 109 1.18 21.71 -12.97
N ALA A 110 -0.09 21.28 -12.87
CA ALA A 110 -0.72 20.99 -11.59
C ALA A 110 -0.07 19.79 -10.88
N TRP A 111 0.19 18.69 -11.61
CA TRP A 111 0.90 17.52 -11.08
C TRP A 111 2.31 17.87 -10.60
N GLN A 112 3.05 18.66 -11.36
CA GLN A 112 4.40 19.10 -10.97
C GLN A 112 4.39 20.02 -9.75
N ALA A 113 3.37 20.88 -9.62
CA ALA A 113 3.19 21.70 -8.43
C ALA A 113 2.87 20.85 -7.20
N PHE A 114 1.95 19.89 -7.35
CA PHE A 114 1.59 18.94 -6.29
C PHE A 114 2.81 18.13 -5.82
N VAL A 115 3.61 17.60 -6.75
CA VAL A 115 4.84 16.85 -6.41
C VAL A 115 5.79 17.73 -5.57
N ARG A 116 6.05 18.98 -5.99
CA ARG A 116 6.94 19.87 -5.24
C ARG A 116 6.43 20.18 -3.84
N GLU A 117 5.14 20.49 -3.70
CA GLU A 117 4.50 20.74 -2.40
C GLU A 117 4.70 19.54 -1.46
N LYS A 118 4.45 18.32 -1.95
CA LYS A 118 4.59 17.10 -1.13
C LYS A 118 6.03 16.69 -0.87
N MET A 119 6.97 17.06 -1.73
CA MET A 119 8.40 16.92 -1.46
C MET A 119 8.87 17.79 -0.29
N GLU A 120 8.31 19.00 -0.13
CA GLU A 120 8.58 19.87 1.02
C GLU A 120 8.00 19.29 2.33
N GLU A 121 6.82 18.68 2.26
CA GLU A 121 6.18 18.05 3.44
C GLU A 121 6.96 16.86 4.00
N VAL A 122 7.61 16.07 3.13
CA VAL A 122 8.32 14.83 3.51
C VAL A 122 9.82 15.01 3.69
N GLN A 123 10.34 16.25 3.66
CA GLN A 123 11.78 16.53 3.75
C GLN A 123 12.42 16.00 5.05
N ASP A 124 11.67 16.01 6.14
CA ASP A 124 12.10 15.54 7.47
C ASP A 124 11.76 14.07 7.73
N SER A 125 11.18 13.37 6.74
CA SER A 125 10.85 11.96 6.85
C SER A 125 12.11 11.11 6.93
N GLU A 126 12.07 10.03 7.71
CA GLU A 126 13.13 9.01 7.70
C GLU A 126 13.25 8.31 6.33
N TYR A 127 12.12 8.20 5.63
CA TYR A 127 12.00 7.60 4.30
C TYR A 127 11.16 8.50 3.35
N PRO A 128 11.74 9.63 2.88
CA PRO A 128 11.05 10.63 2.06
C PRO A 128 10.41 10.09 0.79
N ILE A 129 11.08 9.22 0.02
CA ILE A 129 10.55 8.62 -1.20
C ILE A 129 9.40 7.67 -0.89
N PHE A 130 9.59 6.81 0.11
CA PHE A 130 8.53 5.90 0.54
C PHE A 130 7.28 6.68 0.94
N GLU A 131 7.44 7.70 1.78
CA GLU A 131 6.34 8.52 2.27
C GLU A 131 5.72 9.35 1.15
N LEU A 132 6.52 10.03 0.33
CA LEU A 132 6.05 10.79 -0.84
C LEU A 132 5.16 9.94 -1.73
N VAL A 133 5.64 8.77 -2.14
CA VAL A 133 4.95 7.93 -3.11
C VAL A 133 3.72 7.27 -2.47
N SER A 134 3.86 6.72 -1.26
CA SER A 134 2.82 5.94 -0.60
C SER A 134 1.83 6.76 0.24
N ALA A 135 2.12 7.98 0.64
CA ALA A 135 1.15 8.84 1.33
C ALA A 135 0.50 9.85 0.37
N HIS A 136 1.18 10.24 -0.70
CA HIS A 136 0.74 11.36 -1.53
C HIS A 136 0.56 11.02 -3.01
N LEU A 137 1.60 10.55 -3.71
CA LEU A 137 1.56 10.44 -5.18
C LEU A 137 0.57 9.37 -5.68
N LEU A 138 0.68 8.14 -5.17
CA LEU A 138 -0.23 7.05 -5.57
C LEU A 138 -1.68 7.35 -5.18
N PRO A 139 -2.02 7.80 -3.95
CA PRO A 139 -3.38 8.18 -3.61
C PRO A 139 -3.96 9.28 -4.53
N HIS A 140 -3.14 10.28 -4.88
CA HIS A 140 -3.59 11.32 -5.80
C HIS A 140 -3.83 10.77 -7.22
N LEU A 141 -3.00 9.83 -7.68
CA LEU A 141 -3.16 9.13 -8.96
C LEU A 141 -4.45 8.32 -9.03
N HIS A 142 -4.79 7.60 -7.97
CA HIS A 142 -6.06 6.88 -7.83
C HIS A 142 -7.26 7.83 -7.89
N ALA A 143 -7.25 8.89 -7.07
CA ALA A 143 -8.35 9.87 -7.05
C ALA A 143 -8.55 10.54 -8.42
N TRP A 144 -7.46 10.82 -9.14
CA TRP A 144 -7.54 11.35 -10.50
C TRP A 144 -8.16 10.34 -11.46
N TYR A 145 -7.73 9.08 -11.41
CA TYR A 145 -8.28 8.01 -12.23
C TYR A 145 -9.79 7.82 -12.02
N ASP A 146 -10.23 7.76 -10.76
CA ASP A 146 -11.66 7.61 -10.40
C ASP A 146 -12.48 8.79 -10.93
N SER A 147 -11.98 10.02 -10.79
CA SER A 147 -12.66 11.21 -11.32
C SER A 147 -12.80 11.21 -12.84
N GLN A 148 -11.83 10.63 -13.55
CA GLN A 148 -11.87 10.48 -15.00
C GLN A 148 -12.81 9.35 -15.43
N ALA A 149 -12.89 8.27 -14.65
CA ALA A 149 -13.83 7.18 -14.87
C ALA A 149 -15.27 7.67 -14.71
N GLU A 150 -15.58 8.44 -13.67
CA GLU A 150 -16.90 9.05 -13.44
C GLU A 150 -17.29 10.01 -14.57
N ARG A 151 -16.34 10.80 -15.09
CA ARG A 151 -16.58 11.68 -16.25
C ARG A 151 -16.86 10.93 -17.55
N ARG A 152 -16.40 9.69 -17.67
CA ARG A 152 -16.66 8.82 -18.84
C ARG A 152 -17.98 8.07 -18.72
N THR A 153 -18.51 7.91 -17.50
CA THR A 153 -19.75 7.16 -17.23
C THR A 153 -20.98 8.02 -16.99
N THR A 154 -20.90 9.35 -17.14
CA THR A 154 -22.06 10.25 -17.07
C THR A 154 -22.99 10.15 -18.28
N SER A 155 -23.73 9.03 -18.34
CA SER A 155 -25.09 8.97 -18.87
C SER A 155 -26.02 8.46 -17.77
N SER A 156 -26.84 9.38 -17.24
CA SER A 156 -28.00 9.20 -16.33
C SER A 156 -27.71 9.10 -14.83
N PRO A 157 -28.31 9.97 -13.99
CA PRO A 157 -28.35 9.80 -12.55
C PRO A 157 -29.49 8.86 -12.17
N SER A 158 -29.19 7.63 -11.76
CA SER A 158 -30.13 6.85 -10.96
C SER A 158 -30.03 7.29 -9.50
N GLU A 159 -30.90 8.22 -9.14
CA GLU A 159 -31.38 8.39 -7.76
C GLU A 159 -32.07 7.09 -7.35
N ASP A 160 -31.38 6.21 -6.63
CA ASP A 160 -32.02 5.37 -5.62
C ASP A 160 -30.98 4.58 -4.83
N ALA A 161 -30.80 4.99 -3.58
CA ALA A 161 -30.74 4.12 -2.39
C ALA A 161 -30.13 4.90 -1.23
N ARG A 162 -30.97 5.49 -0.37
CA ARG A 162 -30.58 5.68 1.03
C ARG A 162 -30.43 4.29 1.64
N PRO A 163 -29.23 3.82 2.06
CA PRO A 163 -29.12 2.50 2.65
C PRO A 163 -29.67 2.56 4.06
N SER A 164 -30.66 1.69 4.31
CA SER A 164 -31.29 1.48 5.60
C SER A 164 -30.28 1.36 6.75
N ALA A 165 -30.65 1.88 7.91
CA ALA A 165 -29.86 1.90 9.15
C ALA A 165 -29.64 0.50 9.79
N ARG A 166 -29.71 -0.60 9.04
CA ARG A 166 -29.66 -1.99 9.55
C ARG A 166 -28.65 -2.90 8.83
N GLY A 167 -27.59 -2.34 8.26
CA GLY A 167 -26.53 -3.11 7.61
C GLY A 167 -25.41 -3.56 8.56
N HIS A 168 -24.85 -4.75 8.32
CA HIS A 168 -23.48 -5.05 8.77
C HIS A 168 -22.51 -4.34 7.83
N TYR A 169 -21.35 -3.94 8.35
CA TYR A 169 -20.30 -3.28 7.60
C TYR A 169 -18.99 -4.03 7.83
N HIS A 170 -18.02 -3.77 6.97
CA HIS A 170 -16.65 -4.17 7.19
C HIS A 170 -15.70 -3.06 6.76
N ALA A 171 -14.52 -3.07 7.35
CA ALA A 171 -13.46 -2.12 7.07
C ALA A 171 -12.12 -2.82 6.97
N LEU A 172 -11.24 -2.26 6.15
CA LEU A 172 -9.86 -2.74 6.01
C LEU A 172 -8.91 -1.56 6.05
N PHE A 173 -7.91 -1.66 6.91
CA PHE A 173 -6.79 -0.73 6.98
C PHE A 173 -5.50 -1.43 6.57
N THR A 174 -4.59 -0.63 6.02
CA THR A 174 -3.18 -0.97 5.92
C THR A 174 -2.35 0.11 6.59
N SER A 175 -1.26 -0.25 7.23
CA SER A 175 -0.26 0.69 7.75
C SER A 175 1.14 0.20 7.39
N HIS A 176 2.15 1.06 7.56
CA HIS A 176 3.54 0.68 7.34
C HIS A 176 3.94 -0.52 8.22
N HIS A 177 3.55 -0.52 9.49
CA HIS A 177 3.58 -1.70 10.34
C HIS A 177 2.60 -1.64 11.51
N LEU A 178 2.33 -2.81 12.08
CA LEU A 178 1.63 -2.98 13.36
C LEU A 178 2.53 -3.76 14.33
N VAL A 179 3.53 -3.06 14.88
CA VAL A 179 4.47 -3.62 15.89
C VAL A 179 4.12 -3.15 17.29
N SER A 180 3.65 -1.90 17.43
CA SER A 180 3.37 -1.27 18.73
C SER A 180 2.45 -2.13 19.62
N PRO A 181 2.94 -2.60 20.79
CA PRO A 181 2.13 -3.39 21.73
C PRO A 181 0.90 -2.62 22.21
N THR A 182 1.00 -1.31 22.35
CA THR A 182 -0.11 -0.42 22.73
C THR A 182 -1.22 -0.48 21.68
N LYS A 183 -0.89 -0.29 20.40
CA LYS A 183 -1.89 -0.36 19.31
C LYS A 183 -2.54 -1.73 19.24
N ARG A 184 -1.74 -2.81 19.33
CA ARG A 184 -2.24 -4.19 19.34
C ARG A 184 -3.26 -4.42 20.44
N ARG A 185 -2.92 -4.03 21.68
CA ARG A 185 -3.81 -4.14 22.84
C ARG A 185 -5.10 -3.34 22.64
N SER A 186 -5.01 -2.12 22.11
CA SER A 186 -6.17 -1.29 21.82
C SER A 186 -7.09 -1.93 20.77
N LEU A 187 -6.54 -2.47 19.67
CA LEU A 187 -7.32 -3.16 18.64
C LEU A 187 -8.06 -4.39 19.21
N GLN A 188 -7.36 -5.20 20.00
CA GLN A 188 -7.96 -6.35 20.67
C GLN A 188 -9.06 -5.93 21.66
N GLN A 189 -8.81 -4.90 22.46
CA GLN A 189 -9.79 -4.38 23.42
C GLN A 189 -11.05 -3.85 22.73
N TRP A 190 -10.89 -3.02 21.69
CA TRP A 190 -12.03 -2.44 20.97
C TRP A 190 -12.81 -3.47 20.17
N SER A 191 -12.13 -4.44 19.55
CA SER A 191 -12.85 -5.52 18.84
C SER A 191 -13.76 -6.29 19.78
N MET A 192 -13.30 -6.59 21.00
CA MET A 192 -14.12 -7.23 22.03
C MET A 192 -15.26 -6.32 22.51
N SER A 193 -14.97 -5.06 22.89
CA SER A 193 -15.99 -4.17 23.45
C SER A 193 -17.07 -3.79 22.44
N LEU A 194 -16.69 -3.66 21.17
CA LEU A 194 -17.60 -3.34 20.07
C LEU A 194 -18.23 -4.58 19.43
N SER A 195 -17.96 -5.78 19.97
CA SER A 195 -18.46 -7.05 19.42
C SER A 195 -18.16 -7.22 17.92
N LEU A 196 -16.97 -6.78 17.51
CA LEU A 196 -16.47 -6.93 16.15
C LEU A 196 -15.70 -8.23 16.02
N THR A 197 -15.71 -8.75 14.80
CA THR A 197 -14.88 -9.89 14.38
C THR A 197 -13.87 -9.40 13.35
N GLY A 198 -12.78 -10.14 13.14
CA GLY A 198 -11.76 -9.77 12.17
C GLY A 198 -10.36 -10.15 12.63
N PHE A 199 -9.37 -9.46 12.08
CA PHE A 199 -7.97 -9.78 12.36
C PHE A 199 -7.06 -8.55 12.28
N ALA A 200 -5.90 -8.68 12.92
CA ALA A 200 -4.76 -7.79 12.75
C ALA A 200 -3.52 -8.58 12.34
N LYS A 201 -2.95 -8.24 11.19
CA LYS A 201 -1.63 -8.72 10.78
C LYS A 201 -0.55 -7.84 11.38
N LEU A 202 0.29 -8.46 12.18
CA LEU A 202 1.38 -7.83 12.92
C LEU A 202 2.64 -7.67 12.05
N GLY A 203 3.53 -6.77 12.44
CA GLY A 203 4.76 -6.50 11.70
C GLY A 203 4.51 -5.73 10.39
N HIS A 204 5.28 -6.04 9.34
CA HIS A 204 5.31 -5.30 8.07
C HIS A 204 4.70 -6.09 6.89
N PRO A 205 3.78 -5.51 6.08
CA PRO A 205 2.97 -4.34 6.39
C PRO A 205 2.02 -4.64 7.56
N GLY A 206 1.45 -3.61 8.19
CA GLY A 206 0.33 -3.77 9.11
C GLY A 206 -0.97 -3.89 8.32
N VAL A 207 -1.82 -4.86 8.65
CA VAL A 207 -3.15 -5.02 8.03
C VAL A 207 -4.18 -5.20 9.12
N ILE A 208 -5.30 -4.49 9.05
CA ILE A 208 -6.35 -4.58 10.08
C ILE A 208 -7.68 -4.71 9.37
N TYR A 209 -8.37 -5.82 9.59
CA TYR A 209 -9.69 -6.08 9.08
C TYR A 209 -10.68 -6.17 10.23
N CYS A 210 -11.84 -5.51 10.10
CA CYS A 210 -12.94 -5.70 11.05
C CYS A 210 -14.29 -5.78 10.34
N GLU A 211 -15.23 -6.51 10.93
CA GLU A 211 -16.62 -6.53 10.49
C GLU A 211 -17.57 -6.62 11.69
N GLY A 212 -18.79 -6.11 11.48
CA GLY A 212 -19.82 -6.10 12.51
C GLY A 212 -20.98 -5.19 12.14
N LYS A 213 -21.74 -4.75 13.14
CA LYS A 213 -22.79 -3.76 12.97
C LYS A 213 -22.20 -2.40 12.57
N ARG A 214 -22.90 -1.64 11.72
CA ARG A 214 -22.45 -0.35 11.19
C ARG A 214 -21.85 0.59 12.23
N ALA A 215 -22.62 0.91 13.29
CA ALA A 215 -22.20 1.86 14.32
C ALA A 215 -20.90 1.41 15.02
N GLN A 216 -20.76 0.12 15.29
CA GLN A 216 -19.57 -0.45 15.92
C GLN A 216 -18.35 -0.40 14.99
N VAL A 217 -18.53 -0.65 13.68
CA VAL A 217 -17.44 -0.53 12.69
C VAL A 217 -17.01 0.93 12.53
N GLU A 218 -17.95 1.88 12.44
CA GLU A 218 -17.67 3.31 12.35
C GLU A 218 -16.90 3.82 13.58
N GLU A 219 -17.30 3.39 14.78
CA GLU A 219 -16.59 3.71 16.03
C GLU A 219 -15.17 3.12 16.07
N PHE A 220 -15.01 1.86 15.69
CA PHE A 220 -13.69 1.24 15.58
C PHE A 220 -12.80 1.96 14.58
N VAL A 221 -13.35 2.34 13.42
CA VAL A 221 -12.64 3.10 12.39
C VAL A 221 -12.16 4.45 12.93
N ALA A 222 -13.01 5.17 13.68
CA ALA A 222 -12.63 6.43 14.32
C ALA A 222 -11.50 6.24 15.33
N ASN A 223 -11.60 5.21 16.19
CA ASN A 223 -10.57 4.88 17.18
C ASN A 223 -9.23 4.53 16.53
N VAL A 224 -9.25 3.74 15.45
CA VAL A 224 -8.04 3.40 14.68
C VAL A 224 -7.41 4.67 14.11
N LYS A 225 -8.18 5.53 13.45
CA LYS A 225 -7.68 6.78 12.86
C LYS A 225 -7.12 7.77 13.90
N ALA A 226 -7.62 7.73 15.14
CA ALA A 226 -7.18 8.64 16.20
C ALA A 226 -5.79 8.30 16.78
N MET A 227 -5.26 7.10 16.51
CA MET A 227 -3.90 6.74 16.91
C MET A 227 -2.85 7.32 15.96
N GLN A 228 -1.62 7.45 16.45
CA GLN A 228 -0.46 7.85 15.64
C GLN A 228 0.03 6.67 14.79
N TRP A 229 0.02 6.79 13.46
CA TRP A 229 0.47 5.73 12.55
C TRP A 229 1.42 6.27 11.49
N LEU A 230 2.34 5.43 11.04
CA LEU A 230 3.06 5.66 9.80
C LEU A 230 2.27 5.02 8.64
N ALA A 231 1.95 5.82 7.63
CA ALA A 231 1.23 5.44 6.41
C ALA A 231 -0.08 4.64 6.62
N LEU A 232 -0.92 5.02 7.60
CA LEU A 232 -2.24 4.40 7.75
C LEU A 232 -3.17 4.82 6.60
N ARG A 233 -3.68 3.84 5.87
CA ARG A 233 -4.73 4.01 4.87
C ARG A 233 -5.95 3.18 5.25
N LEU A 234 -7.12 3.81 5.24
CA LEU A 234 -8.40 3.11 5.26
C LEU A 234 -8.75 2.76 3.81
N ARG A 235 -8.75 1.47 3.49
CA ARG A 235 -8.96 0.96 2.12
C ARG A 235 -10.41 1.02 1.71
N PHE A 236 -11.29 0.56 2.60
CA PHE A 236 -12.74 0.66 2.40
C PHE A 236 -13.45 0.63 3.75
N VAL A 237 -14.69 1.14 3.74
CA VAL A 237 -15.73 0.90 4.74
C VAL A 237 -17.03 0.73 3.97
N GLU A 238 -17.48 -0.51 3.83
CA GLU A 238 -18.58 -0.84 2.92
C GLU A 238 -19.66 -1.66 3.62
N PRO A 239 -20.92 -1.59 3.14
CA PRO A 239 -21.97 -2.50 3.57
C PRO A 239 -21.62 -3.94 3.22
N LEU A 240 -21.86 -4.84 4.18
CA LEU A 240 -21.70 -6.27 3.97
C LEU A 240 -22.98 -6.87 3.38
N LEU A 241 -22.94 -7.19 2.07
CA LEU A 241 -24.08 -7.73 1.31
C LEU A 241 -24.57 -9.08 1.88
N GLU A 242 -25.89 -9.30 1.86
CA GLU A 242 -26.57 -10.46 2.45
C GLU A 242 -26.14 -11.80 1.83
N GLU A 243 -25.68 -11.81 0.57
CA GLU A 243 -25.20 -13.02 -0.11
C GLU A 243 -24.01 -13.65 0.62
N PHE A 244 -23.15 -12.81 1.21
CA PHE A 244 -22.03 -13.25 2.05
C PHE A 244 -22.45 -13.57 3.50
N LYS A 245 -23.70 -13.29 3.90
CA LYS A 245 -24.29 -13.83 5.14
C LYS A 245 -24.76 -15.27 4.93
N ASN A 246 -25.37 -15.58 3.79
CA ASN A 246 -25.93 -16.91 3.56
C ASN A 246 -24.87 -18.00 3.37
N ALA A 247 -23.71 -17.67 2.78
CA ALA A 247 -22.54 -18.56 2.75
C ALA A 247 -22.02 -18.90 4.17
N ARG A 248 -22.36 -18.11 5.20
CA ARG A 248 -22.01 -18.36 6.60
C ARG A 248 -22.97 -19.30 7.33
N SER A 249 -24.24 -19.39 6.91
CA SER A 249 -25.22 -20.30 7.52
C SER A 249 -25.16 -21.72 6.93
N ALA A 250 -24.56 -21.90 5.75
CA ALA A 250 -24.41 -23.22 5.12
C ALA A 250 -23.25 -24.06 5.68
N GLY A 251 -22.29 -23.44 6.38
CA GLY A 251 -21.18 -24.09 7.08
C GLY A 251 -21.43 -24.04 8.58
N GLY A 252 -21.76 -25.18 9.18
CA GLY A 252 -22.35 -25.28 10.52
C GLY A 252 -21.69 -24.48 11.66
N ASN A 253 -22.56 -24.16 12.62
CA ASN A 253 -22.35 -23.56 13.95
C ASN A 253 -22.51 -22.03 14.04
N GLU A 254 -23.77 -21.56 13.95
CA GLU A 254 -24.22 -20.17 14.20
C GLU A 254 -23.96 -19.66 15.64
N GLY A 255 -23.33 -20.45 16.52
CA GLY A 255 -23.03 -20.08 17.91
C GLY A 255 -21.58 -19.67 18.20
N ALA A 256 -20.62 -19.92 17.30
CA ALA A 256 -19.22 -19.56 17.53
C ALA A 256 -18.94 -18.16 16.97
N ARG A 257 -19.16 -17.11 17.78
CA ARG A 257 -18.70 -15.74 17.48
C ARG A 257 -17.22 -15.81 17.08
N ARG A 258 -16.90 -15.60 15.80
CA ARG A 258 -15.52 -15.58 15.32
C ARG A 258 -14.76 -14.50 16.09
N GLN A 259 -13.79 -14.92 16.89
CA GLN A 259 -13.02 -14.01 17.74
C GLN A 259 -12.03 -13.20 16.90
N TRP A 260 -11.64 -12.03 17.40
CA TRP A 260 -10.52 -11.27 16.85
C TRP A 260 -9.23 -12.10 16.87
N VAL A 261 -8.52 -12.15 15.74
CA VAL A 261 -7.28 -12.94 15.60
C VAL A 261 -6.10 -12.03 15.27
N GLU A 262 -4.95 -12.31 15.86
CA GLU A 262 -3.68 -11.73 15.42
C GLU A 262 -2.96 -12.74 14.53
N VAL A 263 -2.48 -12.28 13.37
CA VAL A 263 -1.73 -13.10 12.42
C VAL A 263 -0.36 -12.46 12.16
N GLU A 264 0.63 -13.26 11.81
CA GLU A 264 1.98 -12.74 11.57
C GLU A 264 2.33 -12.74 10.09
N LYS A 265 1.86 -13.73 9.34
CA LYS A 265 2.21 -13.90 7.93
C LYS A 265 1.15 -13.31 7.01
N VAL A 266 1.62 -12.77 5.89
CA VAL A 266 0.76 -12.27 4.81
C VAL A 266 -0.10 -13.39 4.22
N GLY A 267 0.43 -14.63 4.15
CA GLY A 267 -0.35 -15.78 3.69
C GLY A 267 -1.61 -16.05 4.53
N GLU A 268 -1.54 -15.83 5.84
CA GLU A 268 -2.69 -16.00 6.75
C GLU A 268 -3.76 -14.93 6.51
N VAL A 269 -3.35 -13.71 6.12
CA VAL A 269 -4.30 -12.65 5.71
C VAL A 269 -5.08 -13.07 4.47
N VAL A 270 -4.39 -13.65 3.48
CA VAL A 270 -5.05 -14.16 2.27
C VAL A 270 -5.98 -15.32 2.58
N GLU A 271 -5.54 -16.26 3.42
CA GLU A 271 -6.36 -17.40 3.83
C GLU A 271 -7.62 -16.95 4.59
N GLU A 272 -7.48 -16.01 5.53
CA GLU A 272 -8.62 -15.52 6.30
C GLU A 272 -9.60 -14.74 5.42
N MET A 273 -9.10 -13.92 4.48
CA MET A 273 -9.95 -13.25 3.50
C MET A 273 -10.59 -14.22 2.51
N ARG A 274 -9.90 -15.27 2.07
CA ARG A 274 -10.46 -16.37 1.26
C ARG A 274 -11.58 -17.08 2.00
N ARG A 275 -11.38 -17.40 3.26
CA ARG A 275 -12.40 -18.03 4.14
C ARG A 275 -13.63 -17.14 4.31
N LEU A 276 -13.47 -15.82 4.20
CA LEU A 276 -14.55 -14.85 4.21
C LEU A 276 -15.21 -14.64 2.84
N GLY A 277 -14.74 -15.32 1.78
CA GLY A 277 -15.18 -15.14 0.40
C GLY A 277 -14.72 -13.81 -0.22
N ARG A 278 -13.63 -13.24 0.31
CA ARG A 278 -13.20 -11.85 0.14
C ARG A 278 -11.72 -11.72 -0.18
N GLU A 279 -11.10 -12.78 -0.66
CA GLU A 279 -9.69 -12.80 -1.07
C GLU A 279 -9.38 -11.73 -2.13
N LYS A 280 -10.32 -11.37 -3.00
CA LYS A 280 -10.15 -10.31 -4.00
C LYS A 280 -9.65 -9.01 -3.38
N TYR A 281 -10.15 -8.64 -2.20
CA TYR A 281 -9.77 -7.39 -1.55
C TYR A 281 -8.30 -7.37 -1.13
N VAL A 282 -7.66 -8.52 -0.90
CA VAL A 282 -6.24 -8.58 -0.53
C VAL A 282 -5.35 -8.98 -1.70
N VAL A 283 -5.84 -9.84 -2.59
CA VAL A 283 -5.13 -10.27 -3.81
C VAL A 283 -5.05 -9.13 -4.83
N GLU A 284 -6.13 -8.37 -5.03
CA GLU A 284 -6.15 -7.09 -5.78
C GLU A 284 -5.45 -5.95 -5.02
N MET A 285 -4.91 -6.21 -3.83
CA MET A 285 -4.02 -5.32 -3.08
C MET A 285 -2.57 -5.83 -3.01
N GLY A 286 -2.23 -6.94 -3.68
CA GLY A 286 -0.85 -7.44 -3.79
C GLY A 286 -0.36 -8.15 -2.51
N ILE A 287 -1.24 -8.22 -1.51
CA ILE A 287 -1.05 -8.92 -0.25
C ILE A 287 -1.17 -10.42 -0.56
N GLY A 288 -0.02 -11.10 -0.63
CA GLY A 288 0.08 -12.57 -0.78
C GLY A 288 0.40 -13.09 -2.17
N SER A 289 0.89 -12.25 -3.08
CA SER A 289 1.54 -12.71 -4.31
C SER A 289 2.95 -13.23 -4.02
N ALA A 290 3.07 -14.32 -3.26
CA ALA A 290 4.23 -15.17 -3.36
C ALA A 290 4.16 -15.86 -4.72
N ARG A 291 5.15 -15.62 -5.58
CA ARG A 291 5.35 -16.32 -6.86
C ARG A 291 5.10 -17.81 -6.64
N THR A 292 4.00 -18.34 -7.17
CA THR A 292 3.87 -19.77 -7.37
C THR A 292 4.92 -20.15 -8.40
N ASN A 293 6.01 -20.72 -7.89
CA ASN A 293 7.06 -21.31 -8.67
C ASN A 293 6.44 -22.51 -9.41
N VAL A 294 5.91 -22.27 -10.62
CA VAL A 294 5.54 -23.36 -11.52
C VAL A 294 6.85 -23.88 -12.07
N GLY A 295 7.39 -24.88 -11.37
CA GLY A 295 8.49 -25.70 -11.84
C GLY A 295 8.15 -26.22 -13.22
N ASN A 296 8.85 -25.71 -14.23
CA ASN A 296 8.78 -26.24 -15.57
C ASN A 296 9.67 -27.47 -15.62
N THR A 297 9.08 -28.63 -15.32
CA THR A 297 9.66 -29.94 -15.64
C THR A 297 9.66 -30.08 -17.16
N LYS A 298 10.85 -29.99 -17.77
CA LYS A 298 11.25 -30.82 -18.89
C LYS A 298 12.73 -31.10 -18.79
#